data_AF-A0A2A2KHT2-F1
#
_entry.id   AF-A0A2A2KHT2-F1
#
_cell.length_a   1.000
_cell.length_b   1.000
_cell.length_c   1.000
_cell.angle_alpha   90.00
_cell.angle_beta   90.00
_cell.angle_gamma   90.00
#
_symmetry.space_group_name_H-M   'P 1'
#
loop_
_entity.id
_entity.type
_entity.pdbx_description
1 polymer ?
#
loop_
_entity_poly.entity_id
_entity_poly.type
_entity_poly.pdbx_seq_one_letter_code
_entity_poly.pdbx_strand_id
1 'polypeptide(L)'
;MLLQDAKEAEFSGAILKTPTDKTLNALDSSKWEIDHQWLASGPYEGTFGNAIFWALDIPDDKKDLAMNILMIGLGGGTFSSHIAWKYPKVNLTIVELSPLITKLAVDWFGIRDDERHRVIVNDGAEYLKEALHRGERFDAILLDATYSNRNNYITAPVKEFLDEDVIKNMGLLLGEDGILVSNVVFGELKEVDEAKGMQFV
;
A
#
# COMPACT_ATOMS: atom_id res chain seq x y z
N MET A 1 -18.38 -23.41 -4.03
CA MET A 1 -17.65 -22.97 -5.23
C MET A 1 -16.18 -23.21 -4.95
N LEU A 2 -15.56 -24.18 -5.63
CA LEU A 2 -14.15 -24.52 -5.40
C LEU A 2 -13.31 -23.42 -6.08
N LEU A 3 -12.35 -22.83 -5.36
CA LEU A 3 -11.39 -21.83 -5.86
C LEU A 3 -10.50 -22.34 -7.02
N GLN A 4 -10.66 -23.58 -7.44
CA GLN A 4 -9.84 -24.26 -8.44
C GLN A 4 -10.09 -23.74 -9.87
N ASP A 5 -11.20 -23.03 -10.11
CA ASP A 5 -11.53 -22.43 -11.41
C ASP A 5 -11.20 -20.92 -11.52
N ALA A 6 -10.66 -20.31 -10.45
CA ALA A 6 -10.23 -18.92 -10.48
C ALA A 6 -8.88 -18.81 -11.21
N LYS A 7 -8.87 -18.20 -12.40
CA LYS A 7 -7.66 -18.05 -13.22
C LYS A 7 -6.58 -17.18 -12.54
N GLU A 8 -6.99 -16.24 -11.70
CA GLU A 8 -6.13 -15.37 -10.90
C GLU A 8 -6.86 -15.06 -9.59
N ALA A 9 -6.16 -15.10 -8.45
CA ALA A 9 -6.70 -14.77 -7.14
C ALA A 9 -5.68 -13.95 -6.37
N GLU A 10 -6.13 -12.83 -5.80
CA GLU A 10 -5.35 -12.04 -4.86
C GLU A 10 -5.76 -12.40 -3.44
N PHE A 11 -4.77 -12.48 -2.55
CA PHE A 11 -4.98 -12.77 -1.14
C PHE A 11 -4.47 -11.61 -0.32
N SER A 12 -5.28 -11.19 0.64
CA SER A 12 -4.86 -10.32 1.73
C SER A 12 -5.25 -10.97 3.05
N GLY A 13 -4.43 -10.77 4.07
CA GLY A 13 -4.62 -11.35 5.39
C GLY A 13 -4.21 -10.37 6.48
N ALA A 14 -4.87 -10.49 7.62
CA ALA A 14 -4.55 -9.72 8.81
C ALA A 14 -4.61 -10.63 10.05
N ILE A 15 -3.86 -10.26 11.08
CA ILE A 15 -3.90 -10.94 12.36
C ILE A 15 -5.06 -10.37 13.18
N LEU A 16 -5.76 -11.25 13.89
CA LEU A 16 -6.79 -10.87 14.86
C LEU A 16 -6.17 -10.78 16.25
N LYS A 17 -6.57 -9.79 17.04
CA LYS A 17 -6.21 -9.72 18.46
C LYS A 17 -6.85 -10.89 19.19
N THR A 18 -6.06 -11.55 20.02
CA THR A 18 -6.59 -12.59 20.90
C THR A 18 -7.55 -11.96 21.92
N PRO A 19 -8.80 -12.45 22.07
CA PRO A 19 -9.74 -11.91 23.04
C PRO A 19 -9.20 -12.02 24.46
N THR A 20 -9.46 -10.99 25.26
CA THR A 20 -9.16 -11.01 26.70
C THR A 20 -10.21 -11.81 27.48
N ASP A 21 -11.46 -11.83 27.00
CA ASP A 21 -12.52 -12.72 27.47
C ASP A 21 -12.24 -14.16 27.00
N LYS A 22 -12.22 -15.11 27.94
CA LYS A 22 -11.95 -16.53 27.69
C LYS A 22 -13.21 -17.40 27.73
N THR A 23 -14.40 -16.80 27.73
CA THR A 23 -15.67 -17.54 27.68
C THR A 23 -15.96 -18.09 26.29
N LEU A 24 -16.88 -19.05 26.19
CA LEU A 24 -17.34 -19.59 24.89
C LEU A 24 -17.93 -18.50 23.98
N ASN A 25 -18.49 -17.43 24.56
CA ASN A 25 -19.03 -16.30 23.81
C ASN A 25 -17.94 -15.48 23.09
N ALA A 26 -16.69 -15.56 23.56
CA ALA A 26 -15.55 -14.90 22.96
C ALA A 26 -14.89 -15.71 21.83
N LEU A 27 -15.37 -16.93 21.53
CA LEU A 27 -14.82 -17.77 20.46
C LEU A 27 -15.29 -17.38 19.05
N ASP A 28 -16.25 -16.47 18.94
CA ASP A 28 -16.73 -15.96 17.65
C ASP A 28 -15.70 -15.00 17.02
N SER A 29 -14.82 -15.54 16.19
CA SER A 29 -13.74 -14.80 15.54
C SER A 29 -14.21 -13.70 14.57
N SER A 30 -15.48 -13.73 14.15
CA SER A 30 -16.06 -12.64 13.34
C SER A 30 -16.17 -11.32 14.12
N LYS A 31 -16.09 -11.38 15.45
CA LYS A 31 -16.15 -10.22 16.35
C LYS A 31 -14.78 -9.78 16.85
N TRP A 32 -13.71 -10.46 16.47
CA TRP A 32 -12.38 -10.14 16.95
C TRP A 32 -11.85 -8.91 16.21
N GLU A 33 -11.18 -8.04 16.94
CA GLU A 33 -10.54 -6.87 16.34
C GLU A 33 -9.31 -7.27 15.53
N ILE A 34 -9.05 -6.53 14.46
CA ILE A 34 -7.80 -6.63 13.70
C ILE A 34 -6.65 -6.07 14.55
N ASP A 35 -5.53 -6.78 14.56
CA ASP A 35 -4.29 -6.38 15.22
C ASP A 35 -3.42 -5.53 14.28
N HIS A 36 -3.60 -4.21 14.36
CA HIS A 36 -2.80 -3.25 13.60
C HIS A 36 -1.38 -3.07 14.15
N GLN A 37 -1.04 -3.63 15.33
CA GLN A 37 0.32 -3.54 15.87
C GLN A 37 1.29 -4.42 15.10
N TRP A 38 0.76 -5.41 14.40
CA TRP A 38 1.56 -6.39 13.71
C TRP A 38 1.71 -6.04 12.22
N LEU A 39 2.92 -5.60 11.85
CA LEU A 39 3.36 -5.61 10.46
C LEU A 39 3.88 -6.99 10.12
N ALA A 40 3.42 -7.54 9.00
CA ALA A 40 3.59 -8.95 8.74
C ALA A 40 5.05 -9.43 8.80
N SER A 41 5.28 -10.55 9.49
CA SER A 41 6.60 -11.16 9.70
C SER A 41 7.09 -11.96 8.48
N GLY A 42 6.45 -11.80 7.32
CA GLY A 42 6.96 -12.29 6.05
C GLY A 42 8.23 -11.52 5.67
N PRO A 43 9.20 -12.15 4.99
CA PRO A 43 10.44 -11.46 4.60
C PRO A 43 10.17 -10.26 3.68
N TYR A 44 9.02 -10.20 2.99
CA TYR A 44 8.65 -9.12 2.09
C TYR A 44 7.94 -7.96 2.79
N GLU A 45 6.81 -8.22 3.45
CA GLU A 45 6.00 -7.19 4.12
C GLU A 45 6.76 -6.55 5.28
N GLY A 46 7.56 -7.35 5.99
CA GLY A 46 8.46 -6.87 7.02
C GLY A 46 9.56 -5.97 6.46
N THR A 47 10.14 -6.30 5.30
CA THR A 47 11.22 -5.48 4.71
C THR A 47 10.67 -4.19 4.12
N PHE A 48 9.59 -4.23 3.34
CA PHE A 48 9.00 -3.02 2.77
C PHE A 48 8.41 -2.11 3.86
N GLY A 49 7.70 -2.70 4.84
CA GLY A 49 7.22 -1.98 6.01
C GLY A 49 8.34 -1.31 6.78
N ASN A 50 9.38 -2.07 7.15
CA ASN A 50 10.52 -1.51 7.86
C ASN A 50 11.28 -0.48 7.01
N ALA A 51 11.37 -0.65 5.70
CA ALA A 51 11.98 0.32 4.81
C ALA A 51 11.22 1.66 4.81
N ILE A 52 9.89 1.64 4.88
CA ILE A 52 9.09 2.87 5.08
C ILE A 52 9.50 3.54 6.40
N PHE A 53 9.55 2.80 7.51
CA PHE A 53 9.91 3.39 8.81
C PHE A 53 11.35 3.89 8.88
N TRP A 54 12.30 3.17 8.27
CA TRP A 54 13.70 3.58 8.21
C TRP A 54 13.91 4.79 7.30
N ALA A 55 13.25 4.82 6.13
CA ALA A 55 13.37 5.92 5.20
C ALA A 55 12.84 7.22 5.82
N LEU A 56 11.72 7.15 6.55
CA LEU A 56 11.13 8.30 7.22
C LEU A 56 11.91 8.76 8.47
N ASP A 57 12.95 8.03 8.89
CA ASP A 57 13.76 8.28 10.09
C ASP A 57 12.92 8.65 11.33
N ILE A 58 11.74 8.03 11.48
CA ILE A 58 10.86 8.34 12.60
C ILE A 58 11.35 7.55 13.81
N PRO A 59 11.82 8.21 14.88
CA PRO A 59 12.23 7.48 16.07
C PRO A 59 11.03 6.76 16.69
N ASP A 60 11.23 5.52 17.14
CA ASP A 60 10.16 4.69 17.70
C ASP A 60 9.44 5.32 18.92
N ASP A 61 10.11 6.24 19.61
CA ASP A 61 9.58 6.97 20.78
C ASP A 61 8.82 8.26 20.40
N LYS A 62 8.89 8.71 19.14
CA LYS A 62 8.29 9.97 18.66
C LYS A 62 6.85 9.80 18.17
N LYS A 63 5.96 9.31 19.06
CA LYS A 63 4.51 9.16 18.77
C LYS A 63 3.80 10.49 18.48
N ASP A 64 4.41 11.61 18.86
CA ASP A 64 3.90 12.95 18.68
C ASP A 64 4.33 13.63 17.36
N LEU A 65 5.05 12.92 16.50
CA LEU A 65 5.46 13.45 15.20
C LEU A 65 4.23 13.65 14.30
N ALA A 66 4.08 14.87 13.76
CA ALA A 66 3.03 15.20 12.80
C ALA A 66 3.66 15.30 11.41
N MET A 67 3.13 14.51 10.47
CA MET A 67 3.55 14.50 9.07
C MET A 67 2.35 14.28 8.17
N ASN A 68 2.43 14.74 6.93
CA ASN A 68 1.48 14.46 5.87
C ASN A 68 2.09 13.40 4.95
N ILE A 69 1.46 12.22 4.91
CA ILE A 69 1.89 11.11 4.06
C ILE A 69 0.82 10.84 3.01
N LEU A 70 1.24 10.72 1.76
CA LEU A 70 0.43 10.19 0.66
C LEU A 70 0.80 8.73 0.44
N MET A 71 -0.17 7.84 0.40
CA MET A 71 0.00 6.45 0.00
C MET A 71 -0.83 6.19 -1.26
N ILE A 72 -0.22 5.61 -2.28
CA ILE A 72 -0.90 5.22 -3.52
C ILE A 72 -0.94 3.70 -3.56
N GLY A 73 -2.16 3.15 -3.52
CA GLY A 73 -2.44 1.74 -3.28
C GLY A 73 -2.83 1.49 -1.82
N LEU A 74 -4.00 0.89 -1.58
CA LEU A 74 -4.46 0.51 -0.24
C LEU A 74 -4.23 -0.98 0.03
N GLY A 75 -4.61 -1.83 -0.92
CA GLY A 75 -4.71 -3.27 -0.71
C GLY A 75 -5.59 -3.62 0.49
N GLY A 76 -5.13 -4.51 1.37
CA GLY A 76 -5.79 -4.80 2.65
C GLY A 76 -5.56 -3.75 3.74
N GLY A 77 -4.75 -2.73 3.48
CA GLY A 77 -4.53 -1.61 4.41
C GLY A 77 -3.65 -1.92 5.62
N THR A 78 -2.83 -2.97 5.56
CA THR A 78 -1.91 -3.36 6.66
C THR A 78 -0.90 -2.25 6.98
N PHE A 79 -0.24 -1.68 5.96
CA PHE A 79 0.74 -0.60 6.15
C PHE A 79 0.08 0.67 6.68
N SER A 80 -1.02 1.10 6.05
CA SER A 80 -1.74 2.33 6.44
C SER A 80 -2.28 2.25 7.87
N SER A 81 -2.88 1.12 8.23
CA SER A 81 -3.36 0.89 9.61
C SER A 81 -2.23 0.87 10.63
N HIS A 82 -1.09 0.26 10.30
CA HIS A 82 0.05 0.23 11.22
C HIS A 82 0.64 1.62 11.43
N ILE A 83 0.78 2.41 10.36
CA ILE A 83 1.23 3.81 10.45
C ILE A 83 0.27 4.61 11.34
N ALA A 84 -1.03 4.51 11.12
CA ALA A 84 -2.04 5.21 11.92
C ALA A 84 -2.03 4.78 13.40
N TRP A 85 -1.82 3.49 13.67
CA TRP A 85 -1.69 2.98 15.04
C TRP A 85 -0.40 3.45 15.72
N LYS A 86 0.74 3.39 15.04
CA LYS A 86 2.06 3.70 15.60
C LYS A 86 2.25 5.21 15.79
N TYR A 87 1.76 6.01 14.83
CA TYR A 87 1.92 7.47 14.79
C TYR A 87 0.57 8.19 14.66
N PRO A 88 -0.19 8.35 15.75
CA PRO A 88 -1.57 8.84 15.72
C PRO A 88 -1.72 10.32 15.28
N LYS A 89 -0.61 11.06 15.13
CA LYS A 89 -0.61 12.45 14.63
C LYS A 89 -0.27 12.58 13.15
N VAL A 90 0.11 11.48 12.49
CA VAL A 90 0.32 11.46 11.04
C VAL A 90 -1.03 11.64 10.34
N ASN A 91 -1.06 12.53 9.35
CA ASN A 91 -2.16 12.68 8.42
C ASN A 91 -1.84 11.82 7.19
N LEU A 92 -2.49 10.67 7.09
CA LEU A 92 -2.32 9.71 6.02
C LEU A 92 -3.48 9.85 5.02
N THR A 93 -3.14 10.17 3.77
CA THR A 93 -4.08 10.14 2.64
C THR A 93 -3.74 8.93 1.79
N ILE A 94 -4.69 8.01 1.63
CA ILE A 94 -4.53 6.83 0.77
C ILE A 94 -5.38 6.99 -0.47
N VAL A 95 -4.78 6.76 -1.63
CA VAL A 95 -5.46 6.78 -2.92
C VAL A 95 -5.53 5.35 -3.44
N GLU A 96 -6.75 4.84 -3.62
CA GLU A 96 -7.02 3.48 -4.09
C GLU A 96 -7.88 3.54 -5.35
N LEU A 97 -7.47 2.84 -6.41
CA LEU A 97 -8.20 2.83 -7.67
C LEU A 97 -9.53 2.07 -7.55
N SER A 98 -9.55 0.99 -6.76
CA SER A 98 -10.67 0.07 -6.69
C SER A 98 -11.64 0.39 -5.54
N PRO A 99 -12.89 0.78 -5.84
CA PRO A 99 -13.91 0.95 -4.80
C PRO A 99 -14.22 -0.36 -4.07
N LEU A 100 -14.05 -1.51 -4.75
CA LEU A 100 -14.25 -2.82 -4.13
C LEU A 100 -13.17 -3.12 -3.09
N ILE A 101 -11.90 -2.86 -3.41
CA ILE A 101 -10.79 -3.04 -2.45
C ILE A 101 -10.98 -2.13 -1.24
N THR A 102 -11.31 -0.85 -1.47
CA THR A 102 -11.64 0.09 -0.40
C THR A 102 -12.75 -0.44 0.51
N LYS A 103 -13.85 -0.94 -0.07
CA LYS A 103 -14.95 -1.52 0.69
C LYS A 103 -14.51 -2.74 1.50
N LEU A 104 -13.73 -3.65 0.92
CA LEU A 104 -13.24 -4.83 1.61
C LEU A 104 -12.30 -4.45 2.77
N ALA A 105 -11.44 -3.47 2.56
CA ALA A 105 -10.51 -2.97 3.57
C ALA A 105 -11.24 -2.40 4.80
N VAL A 106 -12.32 -1.64 4.58
CA VAL A 106 -13.17 -1.13 5.67
C VAL A 106 -13.96 -2.25 6.35
N ASP A 107 -14.63 -3.11 5.58
CA ASP A 107 -15.53 -4.13 6.13
C ASP A 107 -14.78 -5.26 6.88
N TRP A 108 -13.58 -5.62 6.42
CA TRP A 108 -12.89 -6.84 6.86
C TRP A 108 -11.52 -6.61 7.48
N PHE A 109 -10.85 -5.50 7.16
CA PHE A 109 -9.48 -5.23 7.63
C PHE A 109 -9.41 -4.09 8.65
N GLY A 110 -10.56 -3.54 9.06
CA GLY A 110 -10.64 -2.55 10.13
C GLY A 110 -10.09 -1.18 9.74
N ILE A 111 -10.01 -0.88 8.43
CA ILE A 111 -9.62 0.45 7.95
C ILE A 111 -10.64 1.48 8.42
N ARG A 112 -10.11 2.54 9.03
CA ARG A 112 -10.88 3.72 9.44
C ARG A 112 -10.75 4.78 8.38
N ASP A 113 -11.86 5.38 7.98
CA ASP A 113 -11.84 6.60 7.17
C ASP A 113 -12.22 7.77 8.11
N ASP A 114 -11.23 8.55 8.53
CA ASP A 114 -11.37 9.63 9.51
C ASP A 114 -10.54 10.87 9.13
N GLU A 115 -10.55 11.90 9.97
CA GLU A 115 -9.90 13.18 9.67
C GLU A 115 -8.40 13.06 9.36
N ARG A 116 -7.71 12.09 9.97
CA ARG A 116 -6.26 11.87 9.83
C ARG A 116 -5.91 10.66 9.00
N HIS A 117 -6.86 9.75 8.77
CA HIS A 117 -6.67 8.57 7.94
C HIS A 117 -7.75 8.54 6.87
N ARG A 118 -7.46 9.16 5.72
CA ARG A 118 -8.45 9.35 4.64
C ARG A 118 -8.23 8.36 3.52
N VAL A 119 -9.27 7.66 3.12
CA VAL A 119 -9.23 6.76 1.95
C VAL A 119 -10.02 7.36 0.80
N ILE A 120 -9.32 7.64 -0.29
CA ILE A 120 -9.88 8.29 -1.47
C ILE A 120 -9.89 7.29 -2.63
N VAL A 121 -11.07 7.01 -3.16
CA VAL A 121 -11.20 6.23 -4.39
C VAL A 121 -10.90 7.13 -5.58
N ASN A 122 -9.70 7.03 -6.15
CA ASN A 122 -9.29 7.81 -7.32
C ASN A 122 -8.16 7.10 -8.08
N ASP A 123 -7.93 7.50 -9.33
CA ASP A 123 -6.69 7.19 -10.03
C ASP A 123 -5.52 7.94 -9.37
N GLY A 124 -4.45 7.21 -9.03
CA GLY A 124 -3.32 7.81 -8.31
C GLY A 124 -2.55 8.85 -9.14
N ALA A 125 -2.39 8.64 -10.45
CA ALA A 125 -1.72 9.60 -11.31
C ALA A 125 -2.55 10.88 -11.50
N GLU A 126 -3.88 10.74 -11.58
CA GLU A 126 -4.78 11.90 -11.61
C GLU A 126 -4.82 12.63 -10.27
N TYR A 127 -4.89 11.91 -9.14
CA TYR A 127 -4.83 12.51 -7.81
C TYR A 127 -3.58 13.37 -7.62
N LEU A 128 -2.41 12.92 -8.09
CA LEU A 128 -1.17 13.70 -8.02
C LEU A 128 -1.30 15.05 -8.73
N LYS A 129 -1.93 15.10 -9.92
CA LYS A 129 -2.17 16.37 -10.63
C LYS A 129 -3.14 17.26 -9.86
N GLU A 130 -4.23 16.70 -9.37
CA GLU A 130 -5.21 17.48 -8.60
C GLU A 130 -4.62 18.02 -7.29
N ALA A 131 -3.81 17.22 -6.59
CA ALA A 131 -3.12 17.60 -5.37
C ALA A 131 -2.18 18.78 -5.62
N LEU A 132 -1.47 18.79 -6.77
CA LEU A 132 -0.65 19.93 -7.18
C LEU A 132 -1.50 21.18 -7.41
N HIS A 133 -2.64 21.07 -8.10
CA HIS A 133 -3.56 22.18 -8.30
C HIS A 133 -4.15 22.71 -6.98
N ARG A 134 -4.38 21.83 -6.00
CA ARG A 134 -4.83 22.20 -4.64
C ARG A 134 -3.71 22.77 -3.77
N GLY A 135 -2.45 22.73 -4.24
CA GLY A 135 -1.30 23.21 -3.48
C GLY A 135 -0.93 22.31 -2.30
N GLU A 136 -1.32 21.03 -2.33
CA GLU A 136 -0.95 20.06 -1.30
C GLU A 136 0.56 19.82 -1.27
N ARG A 137 1.07 19.39 -0.12
CA ARG A 137 2.45 18.96 0.09
C ARG A 137 2.50 17.77 1.02
N PHE A 138 3.45 16.89 0.77
CA PHE A 138 3.66 15.69 1.57
C PHE A 138 5.12 15.60 2.04
N ASP A 139 5.28 15.14 3.27
CA ASP A 139 6.58 14.79 3.83
C ASP A 139 7.06 13.44 3.26
N ALA A 140 6.11 12.58 2.88
CA ALA A 140 6.41 11.35 2.19
C ALA A 140 5.32 10.89 1.21
N ILE A 141 5.76 10.22 0.16
CA ILE A 141 4.91 9.49 -0.78
C ILE A 141 5.31 8.01 -0.72
N LEU A 142 4.33 7.14 -0.45
CA LEU A 142 4.47 5.69 -0.45
C LEU A 142 3.76 5.16 -1.69
N LEU A 143 4.52 4.61 -2.64
CA LEU A 143 3.99 4.11 -3.90
C LEU A 143 3.95 2.58 -3.86
N ASP A 144 2.74 2.03 -3.78
CA ASP A 144 2.45 0.59 -3.78
C ASP A 144 1.28 0.27 -4.74
N ALA A 145 1.34 0.83 -5.95
CA ALA A 145 0.38 0.57 -7.00
C ALA A 145 0.85 -0.61 -7.86
N THR A 146 0.27 -1.80 -7.67
CA THR A 146 0.74 -3.05 -8.28
C THR A 146 -0.31 -3.61 -9.25
N TYR A 147 0.13 -4.15 -10.39
CA TYR A 147 -0.77 -4.90 -11.27
C TYR A 147 -1.25 -6.18 -10.60
N SER A 148 -2.53 -6.49 -10.74
CA SER A 148 -3.13 -7.74 -10.26
C SER A 148 -2.52 -9.01 -10.85
N ASN A 149 -1.94 -8.91 -12.05
CA ASN A 149 -1.27 -10.01 -12.72
C ASN A 149 0.22 -9.71 -12.92
N ARG A 150 1.04 -10.78 -12.91
CA ARG A 150 2.50 -10.70 -13.07
C ARG A 150 2.96 -10.83 -14.53
N ASN A 151 2.11 -10.45 -15.48
CA ASN A 151 2.47 -10.54 -16.91
C ASN A 151 3.40 -9.41 -17.36
N ASN A 152 3.55 -8.36 -16.55
CA ASN A 152 4.44 -7.24 -16.82
C ASN A 152 5.82 -7.48 -16.18
N TYR A 153 6.88 -7.12 -16.91
CA TYR A 153 8.26 -7.24 -16.40
C TYR A 153 8.45 -6.48 -15.08
N ILE A 154 7.88 -5.28 -14.98
CA ILE A 154 7.68 -4.56 -13.71
C ILE A 154 6.19 -4.67 -13.37
N THR A 155 5.90 -5.35 -12.27
CA THR A 155 4.54 -5.53 -11.75
C THR A 155 4.18 -4.42 -10.76
N ALA A 156 5.16 -3.91 -10.01
CA ALA A 156 5.03 -2.74 -9.13
C ALA A 156 6.22 -1.78 -9.34
N PRO A 157 6.01 -0.46 -9.42
CA PRO A 157 4.70 0.15 -9.60
C PRO A 157 4.14 -0.14 -11.00
N VAL A 158 2.85 0.12 -11.23
CA VAL A 158 2.26 0.09 -12.57
C VAL A 158 2.93 1.14 -13.48
N LYS A 159 3.00 0.86 -14.79
CA LYS A 159 3.83 1.62 -15.74
C LYS A 159 3.53 3.12 -15.76
N GLU A 160 2.29 3.50 -15.48
CA GLU A 160 1.83 4.89 -15.44
C GLU A 160 2.61 5.72 -14.42
N PHE A 161 3.08 5.13 -13.31
CA PHE A 161 3.93 5.82 -12.33
C PHE A 161 5.40 5.94 -12.75
N LEU A 162 5.78 5.36 -13.89
CA LEU A 162 7.12 5.49 -14.47
C LEU A 162 7.17 6.61 -15.54
N ASP A 163 6.03 7.19 -15.90
CA ASP A 163 5.96 8.32 -16.83
C ASP A 163 6.64 9.55 -16.21
N GLU A 164 7.43 10.27 -17.03
CA GLU A 164 8.24 11.41 -16.58
C GLU A 164 7.40 12.49 -15.88
N ASP A 165 6.22 12.80 -16.42
CA ASP A 165 5.31 13.77 -15.83
C ASP A 165 4.76 13.31 -14.47
N VAL A 166 4.50 12.02 -14.29
CA VAL A 166 3.99 11.48 -13.02
C VAL A 166 5.10 11.48 -11.97
N ILE A 167 6.32 11.08 -12.34
CA ILE A 167 7.51 11.15 -11.48
C ILE A 167 7.76 12.60 -11.06
N LYS A 168 7.69 13.55 -12.01
CA LYS A 168 7.83 14.97 -11.74
C LYS A 168 6.75 15.49 -10.79
N ASN A 169 5.50 15.05 -10.96
CA ASN A 169 4.42 15.45 -10.07
C ASN A 169 4.64 14.97 -8.63
N MET A 170 5.10 13.73 -8.45
CA MET A 170 5.49 13.23 -7.13
C MET A 170 6.61 14.09 -6.52
N GLY A 171 7.65 14.40 -7.30
CA GLY A 171 8.74 15.26 -6.85
C GLY A 171 8.31 16.68 -6.47
N LEU A 172 7.36 17.28 -7.19
CA LEU A 172 6.83 18.62 -6.89
C LEU A 172 5.91 18.67 -5.67
N LEU A 173 5.29 17.54 -5.33
CA LEU A 173 4.45 17.39 -4.14
C LEU A 173 5.26 17.14 -2.86
N LEU A 174 6.47 16.60 -2.99
CA LEU A 174 7.40 16.42 -1.89
C LEU A 174 8.05 17.76 -1.49
N GLY A 175 8.27 17.93 -0.18
CA GLY A 175 9.10 19.01 0.36
C GLY A 175 10.60 18.82 0.04
N GLU A 176 11.43 19.77 0.44
CA GLU A 176 12.90 19.73 0.24
C GLU A 176 13.52 18.45 0.83
N ASP A 177 13.04 18.04 2.00
CA ASP A 177 13.45 16.81 2.71
C ASP A 177 12.46 15.65 2.50
N GLY A 178 11.56 15.77 1.52
CA GLY A 178 10.50 14.81 1.29
C GLY A 178 11.01 13.49 0.72
N ILE A 179 10.39 12.38 1.12
CA ILE A 179 10.84 11.03 0.76
C ILE A 179 9.83 10.33 -0.13
N LEU A 180 10.30 9.74 -1.23
CA LEU A 180 9.55 8.76 -2.00
C LEU A 180 10.02 7.35 -1.64
N VAL A 181 9.09 6.49 -1.20
CA VAL A 181 9.31 5.06 -1.03
C VAL A 181 8.46 4.32 -2.05
N SER A 182 9.10 3.64 -3.00
CA SER A 182 8.39 2.85 -4.03
C SER A 182 8.61 1.37 -3.80
N ASN A 183 7.52 0.62 -3.77
CA ASN A 183 7.57 -0.82 -3.94
C ASN A 183 7.98 -1.13 -5.39
N VAL A 184 9.00 -1.95 -5.58
CA VAL A 184 9.47 -2.36 -6.91
C VAL A 184 9.45 -3.89 -6.98
N VAL A 185 8.55 -4.43 -7.79
CA VAL A 185 8.35 -5.87 -7.95
C VAL A 185 8.48 -6.22 -9.42
N PHE A 186 9.37 -7.17 -9.72
CA PHE A 186 9.53 -7.71 -11.06
C PHE A 186 8.64 -8.94 -11.25
N GLY A 187 8.01 -9.04 -12.42
CA GLY A 187 7.25 -10.22 -12.84
C GLY A 187 8.15 -11.35 -13.35
N GLU A 188 7.53 -12.46 -13.76
CA GLU A 188 8.29 -13.56 -14.37
C GLU A 188 8.76 -13.16 -15.78
N LEU A 189 10.05 -13.35 -16.03
CA LEU A 189 10.60 -13.32 -17.39
C LEU A 189 9.97 -14.48 -18.17
N LYS A 190 9.01 -14.19 -19.04
CA LYS A 190 8.68 -15.15 -20.10
C LYS A 190 9.89 -15.20 -21.03
N GLU A 191 10.50 -16.37 -21.18
CA GLU A 191 11.49 -16.60 -22.24
C GLU A 191 10.86 -16.13 -23.55
N VAL A 192 11.43 -15.08 -24.13
CA VAL A 192 11.05 -14.65 -25.46
C VAL A 192 11.63 -15.68 -26.42
N ASP A 193 10.77 -16.40 -27.12
CA ASP A 193 11.08 -17.46 -28.11
C ASP A 193 11.80 -16.89 -29.37
N GLU A 194 12.54 -15.79 -29.25
CA GLU A 194 13.25 -15.08 -30.34
C GLU A 194 14.56 -15.77 -30.76
N ALA A 195 15.00 -16.81 -30.06
CA ALA A 195 16.20 -17.56 -30.40
C ALA A 195 16.05 -18.54 -31.60
N LYS A 196 14.90 -18.58 -32.29
CA LYS A 196 14.70 -19.45 -33.47
C LYS A 196 14.83 -18.74 -34.83
N GLY A 197 15.13 -17.44 -34.85
CA GLY A 197 15.15 -16.65 -36.10
C GLY A 197 16.51 -16.17 -36.61
N MET A 198 17.55 -16.11 -35.78
CA MET A 198 18.85 -15.57 -36.21
C MET A 198 19.76 -16.68 -36.74
N GLN A 199 19.60 -17.00 -38.03
CA GLN A 199 20.72 -17.55 -38.80
C GLN A 199 21.74 -16.43 -39.01
N PHE A 200 22.89 -16.54 -38.36
CA PHE A 200 24.06 -15.77 -38.75
C PHE A 200 24.49 -16.28 -40.13
N VAL A 201 24.36 -15.41 -41.14
CA VAL A 201 24.98 -15.57 -42.47
C VAL A 201 26.43 -15.13 -42.38
#